data_AF-A0A660W7U5-F1
#
_entry.id   AF-A0A660W7U5-F1
#
_cell.length_a   1.000
_cell.length_b   1.000
_cell.length_c   1.000
_cell.angle_alpha   90.00
_cell.angle_beta   90.00
_cell.angle_gamma   90.00
#
_symmetry.space_group_name_H-M   'P 1'
#
loop_
_entity.id
_entity.type
_entity.pdbx_description
1 polymer ?
#
loop_
_entity_poly.entity_id
_entity_poly.type
_entity_poly.pdbx_seq_one_letter_code
_entity_poly.pdbx_strand_id
1 'polypeptide(L)' 'MQIIAKCPGCGNRWLLDAWAADRRIKCPKCHRLFKIPKLDEVPKATKVIRQAKGPVYVDQTGKTYG' A
#
# COMPACT_ATOMS: atom_id res chain seq x y z
N MET A 1 12.55 -8.33 5.81
CA MET A 1 11.86 -7.80 4.61
C MET A 1 11.53 -6.33 4.85
N GLN A 2 11.73 -5.46 3.86
CA GLN A 2 11.54 -4.01 3.99
C GLN A 2 10.30 -3.57 3.19
N ILE A 3 9.44 -2.77 3.79
CA ILE A 3 8.26 -2.15 3.19
C ILE A 3 8.61 -0.69 2.89
N ILE A 4 8.53 -0.25 1.64
CA ILE A 4 8.63 1.18 1.32
C ILE A 4 7.24 1.78 1.40
N ALA A 5 6.95 2.52 2.47
CA ALA A 5 5.68 3.23 2.59
C ALA A 5 5.77 4.60 1.91
N LYS A 6 4.72 4.96 1.17
CA LYS A 6 4.50 6.29 0.62
C LYS A 6 3.30 6.92 1.32
N CYS A 7 3.48 8.09 1.93
CA CYS A 7 2.38 8.80 2.56
C CYS A 7 1.39 9.30 1.50
N PRO A 8 0.08 9.03 1.63
CA PRO A 8 -0.94 9.51 0.69
C PRO A 8 -1.21 11.02 0.82
N GLY A 9 -0.79 11.65 1.92
CA GLY A 9 -0.99 13.09 2.14
C GLY A 9 0.13 13.95 1.55
N CYS A 10 1.38 13.71 1.97
CA CYS A 10 2.53 14.55 1.58
C CYS A 10 3.48 13.88 0.57
N GLY A 11 3.21 12.63 0.17
CA GLY A 11 4.06 11.89 -0.75
C GLY A 11 5.41 11.42 -0.19
N ASN A 12 5.71 11.69 1.09
CA ASN A 12 6.96 11.25 1.72
C ASN A 12 7.12 9.73 1.64
N ARG A 13 8.35 9.25 1.39
CA ARG A 13 8.66 7.82 1.28
C ARG A 13 9.71 7.45 2.30
N TRP A 14 9.51 6.34 3.00
CA TRP A 14 10.50 5.82 3.96
C TRP A 14 10.40 4.31 4.06
N LEU A 15 11.50 3.72 4.53
CA LEU A 15 11.60 2.29 4.78
C LEU A 15 10.97 1.97 6.13
N LEU A 16 10.24 0.87 6.15
CA LEU A 16 9.63 0.28 7.32
C LEU A 16 9.96 -1.19 7.36
N ASP A 17 10.07 -1.73 8.56
CA ASP A 17 10.23 -3.16 8.76
C ASP A 17 8.91 -3.90 8.53
N ALA A 18 9.00 -5.22 8.39
CA ALA A 18 7.85 -6.10 8.23
C ALA A 18 6.82 -5.99 9.37
N TRP A 19 7.23 -5.60 10.59
CA TRP A 19 6.31 -5.40 11.73
C TRP A 19 5.28 -4.30 11.47
N ALA A 20 5.58 -3.37 10.56
CA ALA A 20 4.71 -2.27 10.18
C ALA A 20 3.46 -2.71 9.40
N ALA A 21 3.43 -3.94 8.89
CA ALA A 21 2.30 -4.49 8.17
C ALA A 21 1.04 -4.58 9.05
N ASP A 22 -0.12 -4.32 8.46
CA ASP A 22 -1.44 -4.23 9.11
C ASP A 22 -1.56 -3.15 10.21
N ARG A 23 -0.52 -2.34 10.45
CA ARG A 23 -0.52 -1.28 11.45
C ARG A 23 -0.88 0.08 10.84
N ARG A 24 -1.39 0.96 11.69
CA ARG A 24 -1.52 2.38 11.37
C ARG A 24 -0.23 3.09 11.72
N ILE A 25 0.41 3.69 10.72
CA ILE A 25 1.67 4.40 10.89
C ILE A 25 1.45 5.89 10.70
N LYS A 26 2.11 6.66 11.56
CA LYS A 26 2.16 8.11 11.50
C LYS A 26 3.25 8.53 10.51
N CYS A 27 2.90 9.36 9.55
CA CYS A 27 3.91 9.96 8.68
C CYS A 27 4.87 10.84 9.51
N PRO A 28 6.20 10.68 9.38
CA PRO A 28 7.15 11.51 10.11
C PRO A 28 7.14 12.97 9.64
N LYS A 29 6.66 13.25 8.42
CA LYS A 29 6.66 14.60 7.83
C LYS A 29 5.37 15.38 8.08
N CYS A 30 4.22 14.81 7.72
CA CYS A 30 2.92 15.50 7.84
C CYS A 30 2.06 14.99 9.01
N HIS A 31 2.56 14.03 9.79
CA HIS A 31 1.87 13.46 10.93
C HIS A 31 0.53 12.77 10.64
N ARG A 32 0.17 12.62 9.36
CA ARG A 32 -1.03 11.89 8.94
C ARG A 32 -0.89 10.41 9.27
N LEU A 33 -1.94 9.86 9.87
CA LEU A 33 -2.09 8.43 10.11
C LEU A 33 -2.65 7.75 8.85
N PHE A 34 -2.03 6.66 8.43
CA PHE A 34 -2.53 5.82 7.35
C PHE A 34 -2.23 4.34 7.65
N LYS A 35 -3.04 3.45 7.09
CA LYS A 35 -2.90 2.00 7.31
C LYS A 35 -1.91 1.43 6.30
N ILE A 36 -1.03 0.56 6.77
CA ILE A 36 -0.18 -0.27 5.92
C ILE A 36 -0.91 -1.58 5.66
N PRO A 37 -1.03 -2.01 4.39
CA PRO A 37 -1.73 -3.25 4.04
C PRO A 37 -1.06 -4.46 4.67
N LYS A 38 -1.81 -5.57 4.78
CA LYS A 38 -1.24 -6.84 5.24
C LYS A 38 -0.23 -7.34 4.22
N LEU A 39 0.83 -7.99 4.70
CA LEU A 39 1.83 -8.56 3.80
C LEU A 39 1.23 -9.60 2.85
N ASP A 40 0.19 -10.33 3.24
CA ASP A 40 -0.52 -11.28 2.37
C ASP A 40 -1.36 -10.62 1.27
N GLU A 41 -1.68 -9.33 1.41
CA GLU A 41 -2.45 -8.57 0.42
C GLU A 41 -1.55 -7.97 -0.66
N VAL A 42 -0.26 -7.74 -0.38
CA VAL A 42 0.71 -7.16 -1.33
C VAL A 42 1.01 -8.09 -2.52
N PRO A 43 1.24 -9.42 -2.34
CA PRO A 43 1.39 -10.37 -3.43
C PRO A 43 0.11 -10.50 -4.28
N LYS A 44 -1.07 -10.36 -3.68
CA LYS A 44 -2.34 -10.39 -4.42
C LYS A 44 -2.45 -9.19 -5.36
N ALA A 45 -2.15 -7.99 -4.87
CA ALA A 45 -2.13 -6.78 -5.68
C ALA A 45 -1.08 -6.83 -6.81
N THR A 46 0.12 -7.33 -6.54
CA THR A 46 1.17 -7.45 -7.57
C THR A 46 0.86 -8.52 -8.63
N LYS A 47 0.19 -9.62 -8.26
CA LYS A 47 -0.33 -10.60 -9.24
C LYS A 47 -1.36 -9.96 -10.17
N VAL A 48 -2.32 -9.21 -9.63
CA VAL A 48 -3.34 -8.51 -10.42
C VAL A 48 -2.71 -7.53 -11.41
N ILE A 49 -1.74 -6.72 -10.96
CA ILE A 49 -1.03 -5.75 -11.82
C ILE A 49 -0.22 -6.47 -12.92
N ARG A 50 0.44 -7.59 -12.60
CA ARG A 50 1.23 -8.36 -13.57
C ARG A 50 0.36 -9.10 -14.59
N GLN A 51 -0.82 -9.56 -14.20
CA GLN A 51 -1.73 -10.30 -15.06
C GLN A 51 -2.60 -9.39 -15.92
N ALA A 52 -2.81 -8.14 -15.50
CA ALA A 52 -3.56 -7.17 -16.27
C ALA A 52 -2.75 -6.72 -17.50
N LYS A 53 -3.30 -7.00 -18.69
CA LYS A 53 -2.78 -6.51 -19.98
C LYS A 53 -3.26 -5.08 -20.30
N GLY A 54 -3.90 -4.40 -19.34
CA GLY A 54 -4.58 -3.10 -19.51
C GLY A 54 -4.80 -2.39 -18.17
N PRO A 55 -5.46 -1.21 -18.17
CA PRO A 55 -5.74 -0.46 -16.94
C PRO A 55 -6.63 -1.27 -15.99
N VAL A 56 -6.25 -1.31 -14.72
CA VAL A 56 -7.06 -1.93 -13.65
C VAL A 56 -7.64 -0.82 -12.80
N TYR A 57 -8.96 -0.76 -12.73
CA TYR A 57 -9.67 0.16 -11.87
C TYR A 57 -9.95 -0.52 -10.52
N VAL A 58 -9.83 0.25 -9.42
CA VAL A 58 -10.00 -0.25 -8.05
C VAL A 58 -10.92 0.68 -7.28
N ASP A 59 -11.99 0.15 -6.69
CA ASP A 59 -12.93 0.93 -5.87
C ASP A 59 -12.50 1.07 -4.40
N GLN A 60 -13.25 1.85 -3.61
CA GLN A 60 -12.97 2.08 -2.19
C GLN A 60 -13.06 0.83 -1.30
N THR A 61 -13.63 -0.27 -1.81
CA THR A 61 -13.72 -1.56 -1.10
C THR A 61 -12.57 -2.50 -1.47
N GLY A 62 -11.69 -2.08 -2.38
CA GLY A 62 -10.58 -2.90 -2.90
C GLY A 62 -11.01 -3.88 -3.99
N LYS A 63 -12.22 -3.73 -4.55
CA LYS A 63 -12.66 -4.53 -5.69
C LYS A 63 -11.97 -4.03 -6.95
N THR A 64 -11.32 -4.94 -7.66
CA THR A 64 -10.61 -4.66 -8.92
C THR A 64 -11.48 -5.05 -10.11
N TYR A 65 -11.56 -4.20 -11.13
CA TYR A 65 -12.23 -4.47 -12.39
C TYR A 65 -11.37 -3.98 -13.58
N GLY A 66 -11.53 -4.63 -14.73
CA GLY A 66 -10.79 -4.37 -15.96
C GLY A 66 -11.61 -3.58 -16.96
#